data_AF-A0A7K5HKF2-F1
#
_entry.id   AF-A0A7K5HKF2-F1
#
_cell.length_a   1.000
_cell.length_b   1.000
_cell.length_c   1.000
_cell.angle_alpha   90.00
_cell.angle_beta   90.00
_cell.angle_gamma   90.00
#
_symmetry.space_group_name_H-M   'P 1'
#
loop_
_entity.id
_entity.type
_entity.pdbx_description
1 polymer ?
#
loop_
_entity_poly.entity_id
_entity_poly.type
_entity_poly.pdbx_seq_one_letter_code
_entity_poly.pdbx_strand_id
1 'polypeptide(L)'
;QAVDALKQLYLEFPQLYDSSIVCSFMPDVVYKMRQVDRNVVTALTHRPWLLSHFGDGTPRFNSSWKHYWYMMMDVILDWSLHSFMWRLCGVSALLIQKNYVSQEYVRYWSSKGIQVVAWTVNTFAEKNYYESVLECSYITDSLVEDCDPHY
;
A
#
# COMPACT_ATOMS: atom_id res chain seq x y z
N GLN A 1 -2.32 -15.76 -14.10
CA GLN A 1 -1.36 -16.59 -13.34
C GLN A 1 -1.38 -16.25 -11.84
N ALA A 2 -0.97 -15.06 -11.40
CA ALA A 2 -0.94 -14.74 -9.96
C ALA A 2 -2.34 -14.75 -9.31
N VAL A 3 -3.32 -14.08 -9.93
CA VAL A 3 -4.72 -14.04 -9.44
C VAL A 3 -5.36 -15.42 -9.43
N ASP A 4 -5.08 -16.25 -10.43
CA ASP A 4 -5.62 -17.62 -10.50
C ASP A 4 -5.07 -18.49 -9.36
N ALA A 5 -3.77 -18.37 -9.07
CA ALA A 5 -3.14 -19.07 -7.96
C ALA A 5 -3.70 -18.60 -6.61
N LEU A 6 -3.87 -17.29 -6.41
CA LEU A 6 -4.51 -16.74 -5.22
C LEU A 6 -5.94 -17.26 -5.08
N LYS A 7 -6.73 -17.28 -6.16
CA LYS A 7 -8.08 -17.83 -6.13
C LYS A 7 -8.09 -19.28 -5.66
N GLN A 8 -7.21 -20.12 -6.21
CA GLN A 8 -7.12 -21.53 -5.80
C GLN A 8 -6.76 -21.65 -4.31
N LEU A 9 -5.83 -20.82 -3.82
CA LEU A 9 -5.47 -20.79 -2.40
C LEU A 9 -6.66 -20.46 -1.48
N TYR A 10 -7.47 -19.46 -1.83
CA TYR A 10 -8.66 -19.12 -1.05
C TYR A 10 -9.76 -20.19 -1.12
N LEU A 11 -9.86 -20.91 -2.24
CA LEU A 11 -10.77 -22.05 -2.38
C LEU A 11 -10.31 -23.26 -1.55
N GLU A 12 -9.00 -23.50 -1.49
CA GLU A 12 -8.40 -24.57 -0.70
C GLU A 12 -8.44 -24.27 0.81
N PHE A 13 -8.29 -23.00 1.19
CA PHE A 13 -8.29 -22.54 2.58
C PHE A 13 -9.32 -21.41 2.82
N PRO A 14 -10.62 -21.72 2.94
CA PRO A 14 -11.67 -20.70 3.11
C PRO A 14 -11.52 -19.81 4.34
N GLN A 15 -10.81 -20.25 5.39
CA GLN A 15 -10.49 -19.40 6.55
C GLN A 15 -9.75 -18.10 6.18
N LEU A 16 -9.08 -18.07 5.03
CA LEU A 16 -8.39 -16.89 4.53
C LEU A 16 -9.34 -15.72 4.23
N TYR A 17 -10.62 -15.96 3.91
CA TYR A 17 -11.57 -14.87 3.68
C TYR A 17 -11.74 -13.99 4.92
N ASP A 18 -11.59 -14.55 6.12
CA ASP A 18 -11.76 -13.84 7.39
C ASP A 18 -10.43 -13.38 8.02
N SER A 19 -9.31 -13.99 7.63
CA SER A 19 -8.01 -13.80 8.30
C SER A 19 -6.90 -13.22 7.41
N SER A 20 -7.21 -12.82 6.18
CA SER A 20 -6.18 -12.37 5.23
C SER A 20 -6.64 -11.23 4.33
N ILE A 21 -5.65 -10.57 3.72
CA ILE A 21 -5.85 -9.47 2.79
C ILE A 21 -4.88 -9.61 1.62
N VAL A 22 -5.35 -9.37 0.40
CA VAL A 22 -4.50 -9.31 -0.80
C VAL A 22 -4.13 -7.86 -1.09
N CYS A 23 -2.86 -7.51 -0.94
CA CYS A 23 -2.33 -6.20 -1.26
C CYS A 23 -1.29 -6.23 -2.39
N SER A 24 -1.20 -5.16 -3.17
CA SER A 24 -0.17 -5.03 -4.21
C SER A 24 0.14 -3.59 -4.57
N PHE A 25 1.39 -3.34 -4.97
CA PHE A 25 1.79 -2.11 -5.69
C PHE A 25 1.18 -2.01 -7.09
N MET A 26 0.76 -3.14 -7.67
CA MET A 26 0.21 -3.21 -9.02
C MET A 26 -1.32 -3.19 -8.96
N PRO A 27 -1.97 -2.11 -9.41
CA PRO A 27 -3.43 -1.99 -9.33
C PRO A 27 -4.17 -3.05 -10.16
N ASP A 28 -3.57 -3.50 -11.25
CA ASP A 28 -4.10 -4.57 -12.10
C ASP A 28 -4.33 -5.88 -11.33
N VAL A 29 -3.43 -6.23 -10.40
CA VAL A 29 -3.56 -7.45 -9.58
C VAL A 29 -4.77 -7.33 -8.66
N VAL A 30 -4.90 -6.17 -7.99
CA VAL A 30 -6.00 -5.87 -7.05
C VAL A 30 -7.35 -5.86 -7.79
N TYR A 31 -7.40 -5.19 -8.94
CA TYR A 31 -8.60 -5.11 -9.77
C TYR A 31 -9.05 -6.49 -10.25
N LYS A 32 -8.13 -7.28 -10.82
CA LYS A 32 -8.43 -8.64 -11.29
C LYS A 32 -8.83 -9.57 -10.15
N MET A 33 -8.18 -9.46 -8.98
CA MET A 33 -8.57 -10.24 -7.80
C MET A 33 -10.02 -9.95 -7.43
N ARG A 34 -10.40 -8.67 -7.37
CA ARG A 34 -11.77 -8.24 -7.06
C ARG A 34 -12.81 -8.70 -8.09
N GLN A 35 -12.43 -8.78 -9.36
CA GLN A 35 -13.29 -9.30 -10.42
C GLN A 35 -13.54 -10.81 -10.28
N VAL A 36 -12.49 -11.55 -9.91
CA VAL A 36 -12.54 -13.00 -9.80
C VAL A 36 -13.23 -13.45 -8.50
N ASP A 37 -13.03 -12.71 -7.41
CA ASP A 37 -13.65 -12.97 -6.12
C ASP A 37 -13.91 -11.67 -5.34
N ARG A 38 -15.19 -11.40 -5.01
CA ARG A 38 -15.60 -10.20 -4.28
C ARG A 38 -15.56 -10.36 -2.76
N ASN A 39 -15.38 -11.58 -2.25
CA ASN A 39 -15.31 -11.84 -0.81
C ASN A 39 -13.90 -11.60 -0.28
N VAL A 40 -12.89 -11.62 -1.17
CA VAL A 40 -11.51 -11.31 -0.78
C VAL A 40 -11.37 -9.82 -0.47
N VAL A 41 -10.85 -9.54 0.72
CA VAL A 41 -10.45 -8.19 1.13
C VAL A 41 -9.19 -7.82 0.35
N THR A 42 -9.20 -6.63 -0.26
CA THR A 42 -8.07 -6.16 -1.07
C THR A 42 -7.57 -4.80 -0.63
N ALA A 43 -6.29 -4.54 -0.89
CA ALA A 43 -5.67 -3.26 -0.61
C ALA A 43 -4.69 -2.83 -1.71
N LEU A 44 -4.53 -1.52 -1.88
CA LEU A 44 -3.49 -0.95 -2.75
C LEU A 44 -2.30 -0.55 -1.89
N THR A 45 -1.11 -1.00 -2.28
CA THR A 45 0.15 -0.58 -1.68
C THR A 45 0.73 0.57 -2.49
N HIS A 46 1.12 1.64 -1.81
CA HIS A 46 1.62 2.85 -2.47
C HIS A 46 2.85 3.42 -1.79
N ARG A 47 3.79 3.82 -2.64
CA ARG A 47 4.97 4.59 -2.27
C ARG A 47 5.12 5.72 -3.28
N PRO A 48 5.23 6.98 -2.86
CA PRO A 48 5.62 8.05 -3.77
C PRO A 48 6.94 7.74 -4.47
N TRP A 49 7.06 8.20 -5.71
CA TRP A 49 8.26 8.00 -6.53
C TRP A 49 8.62 6.54 -6.82
N LEU A 50 7.67 5.61 -6.70
CA LEU A 50 7.89 4.17 -6.90
C LEU A 50 8.57 3.84 -8.23
N LEU A 51 8.17 4.52 -9.31
CA LEU A 51 8.61 4.24 -10.68
C LEU A 51 9.95 4.92 -11.03
N SER A 52 10.23 6.10 -10.46
CA SER A 52 11.42 6.89 -10.76
C SER A 52 12.58 6.65 -9.78
N HIS A 53 12.29 6.27 -8.53
CA HIS A 53 13.27 6.14 -7.46
C HIS A 53 13.20 4.78 -6.75
N PHE A 54 14.35 4.32 -6.25
CA PHE A 54 14.45 3.23 -5.29
C PHE A 54 14.01 3.68 -3.89
N GLY A 55 13.88 2.76 -2.93
CA GLY A 55 13.39 3.09 -1.59
C GLY A 55 14.31 4.04 -0.82
N ASP A 56 15.61 4.01 -1.13
CA ASP A 56 16.65 4.89 -0.60
C ASP A 56 16.66 6.29 -1.27
N GLY A 57 15.78 6.53 -2.24
CA GLY A 57 15.72 7.78 -3.00
C GLY A 57 16.74 7.87 -4.13
N THR A 58 17.45 6.80 -4.48
CA THR A 58 18.34 6.82 -5.65
C THR A 58 17.53 6.76 -6.95
N PRO A 59 17.89 7.53 -8.00
CA PRO A 59 17.24 7.46 -9.30
C PRO A 59 17.37 6.06 -9.93
N ARG A 60 16.27 5.49 -10.41
CA ARG A 60 16.29 4.19 -11.11
C ARG A 60 16.93 4.22 -12.49
N PHE A 61 17.04 5.41 -13.09
CA PHE A 61 17.51 5.57 -14.46
C PHE A 61 18.61 6.62 -14.53
N ASN A 62 19.75 6.24 -15.13
CA ASN A 62 20.87 7.16 -15.37
C ASN A 62 20.58 8.18 -16.49
N SER A 63 19.64 7.87 -17.40
CA SER A 63 19.25 8.78 -18.47
C SER A 63 18.26 9.82 -17.96
N SER A 64 18.63 11.10 -18.02
CA SER A 64 17.83 12.22 -17.49
C SER A 64 16.43 12.28 -18.10
N TRP A 65 16.30 12.14 -19.43
CA TRP A 65 14.98 12.15 -20.08
C TRP A 65 14.08 11.03 -19.56
N LYS A 66 14.62 9.80 -19.48
CA LYS A 66 13.87 8.65 -18.96
C LYS A 66 13.46 8.90 -17.51
N HIS A 67 14.37 9.40 -16.68
CA HIS A 67 14.09 9.70 -15.28
C HIS A 67 12.95 10.72 -15.12
N TYR A 68 13.02 11.86 -15.82
CA TYR A 68 11.94 12.86 -15.77
C TYR A 68 10.59 12.35 -16.27
N TRP A 69 10.61 11.50 -17.31
CA TRP A 69 9.39 10.85 -17.76
C TRP A 69 8.75 9.98 -16.66
N TYR A 70 9.55 9.16 -15.97
CA TYR A 70 9.03 8.34 -14.87
C TYR A 70 8.63 9.16 -13.64
N MET A 71 9.29 10.28 -13.35
CA MET A 71 8.83 11.21 -12.31
C MET A 71 7.43 11.77 -12.64
N MET A 72 7.19 12.13 -13.90
CA MET A 72 5.86 12.54 -14.33
C MET A 72 4.83 11.40 -14.18
N MET A 73 5.21 10.17 -14.52
CA MET A 73 4.35 8.99 -14.31
C MET A 73 4.05 8.75 -12.84
N ASP A 74 5.01 8.97 -11.93
CA ASP A 74 4.77 8.86 -10.48
C ASP A 74 3.74 9.87 -9.98
N VAL A 75 3.80 11.12 -10.46
CA VAL A 75 2.80 12.15 -10.11
C VAL A 75 1.41 11.74 -10.62
N ILE A 76 1.33 11.21 -11.85
CA ILE A 76 0.07 10.72 -12.41
C ILE A 76 -0.46 9.53 -11.59
N LEU A 77 0.41 8.59 -11.22
CA LEU A 77 0.05 7.41 -10.44
C LEU A 77 -0.48 7.83 -9.06
N ASP A 78 0.23 8.70 -8.35
CA ASP A 78 -0.19 9.23 -7.06
C ASP A 78 -1.55 9.93 -7.15
N TRP A 79 -1.72 10.83 -8.13
CA TRP A 79 -2.98 11.50 -8.37
C TRP A 79 -4.12 10.51 -8.67
N SER A 80 -3.87 9.52 -9.52
CA SER A 80 -4.86 8.53 -9.92
C SER A 80 -5.30 7.63 -8.76
N LEU A 81 -4.36 7.28 -7.87
CA LEU A 81 -4.63 6.51 -6.66
C LEU A 81 -5.62 7.24 -5.76
N HIS A 82 -5.36 8.52 -5.49
CA HIS A 82 -6.20 9.35 -4.62
C HIS A 82 -7.53 9.76 -5.28
N SER A 83 -7.56 9.87 -6.61
CA SER A 83 -8.73 10.35 -7.34
C SER A 83 -9.79 9.27 -7.56
N PHE A 84 -9.41 8.13 -8.15
CA PHE A 84 -10.40 7.15 -8.61
C PHE A 84 -10.00 5.69 -8.49
N MET A 85 -8.70 5.35 -8.47
CA MET A 85 -8.30 3.94 -8.54
C MET A 85 -8.77 3.13 -7.33
N TRP A 86 -8.82 3.73 -6.14
CA TRP A 86 -9.35 3.06 -4.97
C TRP A 86 -10.80 2.58 -5.16
N ARG A 87 -11.63 3.38 -5.84
CA ARG A 87 -13.02 3.02 -6.21
C ARG A 87 -13.05 1.96 -7.29
N LEU A 88 -12.22 2.14 -8.31
CA LEU A 88 -12.16 1.20 -9.44
C LEU A 88 -11.72 -0.19 -9.00
N CYS A 89 -10.72 -0.28 -8.13
CA CYS A 89 -10.21 -1.53 -7.57
C CYS A 89 -11.09 -2.08 -6.44
N GLY A 90 -12.00 -1.26 -5.89
CA GLY A 90 -12.90 -1.65 -4.80
C GLY A 90 -12.18 -2.07 -3.53
N VAL A 91 -11.12 -1.34 -3.16
CA VAL A 91 -10.27 -1.69 -2.01
C VAL A 91 -10.91 -1.37 -0.67
N SER A 92 -10.55 -2.14 0.34
CA SER A 92 -10.94 -1.92 1.74
C SER A 92 -9.86 -1.19 2.54
N ALA A 93 -8.60 -1.26 2.10
CA ALA A 93 -7.50 -0.60 2.77
C ALA A 93 -6.47 -0.01 1.78
N LEU A 94 -5.67 0.92 2.28
CA LEU A 94 -4.51 1.51 1.60
C LEU A 94 -3.27 1.30 2.45
N LEU A 95 -2.26 0.66 1.87
CA LEU A 95 -0.95 0.47 2.49
C LEU A 95 -0.02 1.60 2.03
N ILE A 96 0.21 2.60 2.86
CA ILE A 96 0.94 3.82 2.49
C ILE A 96 2.31 3.88 3.18
N GLN A 97 3.33 4.33 2.46
CA GLN A 97 4.64 4.56 3.07
C GLN A 97 4.54 5.54 4.24
N LYS A 98 5.14 5.19 5.38
CA LYS A 98 5.01 5.90 6.67
C LYS A 98 5.16 7.43 6.56
N ASN A 99 6.19 7.89 5.84
CA ASN A 99 6.53 9.32 5.72
C ASN A 99 5.45 10.19 5.03
N TYR A 100 4.40 9.57 4.48
CA TYR A 100 3.30 10.25 3.78
C TYR A 100 1.96 10.14 4.50
N VAL A 101 1.95 9.60 5.72
CA VAL A 101 0.73 9.44 6.53
C VAL A 101 0.65 10.59 7.55
N SER A 102 -0.45 11.33 7.50
CA SER A 102 -0.82 12.33 8.51
C SER A 102 -2.17 11.97 9.15
N GLN A 103 -2.48 12.57 10.30
CA GLN A 103 -3.76 12.30 10.98
C GLN A 103 -4.96 12.72 10.12
N GLU A 104 -4.84 13.82 9.38
CA GLU A 104 -5.86 14.26 8.44
C GLU A 104 -6.02 13.26 7.28
N TYR A 105 -4.93 12.71 6.77
CA TYR A 105 -4.95 11.68 5.73
C TYR A 105 -5.71 10.42 6.20
N VAL A 106 -5.44 9.96 7.42
CA VAL A 106 -6.14 8.82 8.03
C VAL A 106 -7.63 9.10 8.16
N ARG A 107 -8.01 10.26 8.69
CA ARG A 107 -9.41 10.68 8.83
C ARG A 107 -10.12 10.80 7.48
N TYR A 108 -9.45 11.35 6.47
CA TYR A 108 -9.99 11.49 5.13
C TYR A 108 -10.38 10.13 4.53
N TRP A 109 -9.51 9.13 4.63
CA TRP A 109 -9.80 7.79 4.11
C TRP A 109 -10.80 7.02 4.97
N SER A 110 -10.73 7.15 6.29
CA SER A 110 -11.71 6.57 7.21
C SER A 110 -13.13 7.08 6.93
N SER A 111 -13.30 8.37 6.59
CA SER A 111 -14.60 8.94 6.17
C SER A 111 -15.19 8.28 4.91
N LYS A 112 -14.37 7.56 4.14
CA LYS A 112 -14.77 6.82 2.93
C LYS A 112 -14.87 5.31 3.19
N GLY A 113 -14.74 4.88 4.44
CA GLY A 113 -14.73 3.47 4.83
C GLY A 113 -13.46 2.72 4.42
N ILE A 114 -12.34 3.44 4.21
CA ILE A 114 -11.06 2.85 3.82
C ILE A 114 -10.08 2.95 4.99
N GLN A 115 -9.49 1.82 5.37
CA GLN A 115 -8.48 1.78 6.41
C GLN A 115 -7.10 2.12 5.84
N VAL A 116 -6.37 3.02 6.49
CA VAL A 116 -4.97 3.29 6.16
C VAL A 116 -4.09 2.41 7.03
N VAL A 117 -3.08 1.80 6.42
CA VAL A 117 -2.05 1.01 7.10
C VAL A 117 -0.68 1.53 6.67
N ALA A 118 0.12 2.01 7.62
CA ALA A 118 1.45 2.54 7.31
C ALA A 118 2.50 1.43 7.17
N TRP A 119 3.52 1.63 6.34
CA TRP A 119 4.67 0.71 6.27
C TRP A 119 5.98 1.46 5.93
N THR A 120 7.16 1.04 6.39
CA THR A 120 7.42 0.09 7.48
C THR A 120 7.89 0.88 8.70
N VAL A 121 7.16 0.75 9.81
CA VAL A 121 7.35 1.53 11.05
C VAL A 121 8.19 0.69 12.01
N ASN A 122 9.44 1.07 12.24
CA ASN A 122 10.41 0.17 12.87
C ASN A 122 10.88 0.63 14.25
N THR A 123 10.87 1.92 14.55
CA THR A 123 11.31 2.42 15.86
C THR A 123 10.18 2.50 16.88
N PHE A 124 10.49 2.32 18.16
CA PHE A 124 9.52 2.45 19.26
C PHE A 124 8.82 3.82 19.24
N ALA A 125 9.59 4.89 18.99
CA ALA A 125 9.04 6.24 18.92
C ALA A 125 8.03 6.40 17.78
N GLU A 126 8.34 5.86 16.59
CA GLU A 126 7.39 5.88 15.47
C GLU A 126 6.16 5.01 15.77
N LYS A 127 6.34 3.79 16.29
CA LYS A 127 5.22 2.90 16.66
C LYS A 127 4.26 3.60 17.61
N ASN A 128 4.78 4.16 18.71
CA ASN A 128 3.99 4.92 19.66
C ASN A 128 3.30 6.12 19.01
N TYR A 129 3.94 6.83 18.08
CA TYR A 129 3.32 7.93 17.34
C TYR A 129 2.17 7.46 16.43
N TYR A 130 2.32 6.35 15.72
CA TYR A 130 1.26 5.77 14.90
C TYR A 130 0.06 5.31 15.71
N GLU A 131 0.28 4.72 16.88
CA GLU A 131 -0.80 4.25 17.76
C GLU A 131 -1.49 5.39 18.50
N SER A 132 -0.71 6.25 19.17
CA SER A 132 -1.25 7.24 20.12
C SER A 132 -1.67 8.55 19.47
N VAL A 133 -1.06 8.94 18.34
CA VAL A 133 -1.32 10.23 17.68
C VAL A 133 -2.06 10.04 16.36
N LEU A 134 -1.55 9.19 15.47
CA LEU A 134 -2.17 8.99 14.16
C LEU A 134 -3.39 8.05 14.20
N GLU A 135 -3.53 7.26 15.28
CA GLU A 135 -4.58 6.25 15.44
C GLU A 135 -4.67 5.33 14.21
N CYS A 136 -3.51 4.91 13.70
CA CYS A 136 -3.37 4.24 12.42
C CYS A 136 -2.57 2.93 12.59
N SER A 137 -3.06 1.85 11.97
CA SER A 137 -2.36 0.58 11.95
C SER A 137 -1.07 0.67 11.14
N TYR A 138 -0.09 -0.17 11.44
CA TYR A 138 1.18 -0.19 10.72
C TYR A 138 1.74 -1.60 10.56
N ILE A 139 2.63 -1.75 9.59
CA ILE A 139 3.47 -2.93 9.37
C ILE A 139 4.87 -2.60 9.88
N THR A 140 5.49 -3.56 10.57
CA THR A 140 6.81 -3.44 11.18
C THR A 140 7.64 -4.68 10.89
N ASP A 141 8.95 -4.51 10.74
CA ASP A 141 9.89 -5.63 10.60
C ASP A 141 10.23 -6.26 11.96
N SER A 142 10.07 -5.51 13.05
CA SER A 142 10.40 -5.94 14.40
C SER A 142 9.31 -5.50 15.39
N LEU A 143 8.83 -6.43 16.22
CA LEU A 143 7.83 -6.10 17.24
C LEU A 143 8.43 -5.35 18.44
N VAL A 144 9.66 -5.69 18.83
CA VAL A 144 10.27 -5.25 20.10
C VAL A 144 11.43 -4.29 19.88
N GLU A 145 12.35 -4.65 19.01
CA GLU A 145 13.60 -3.92 18.79
C GLU A 145 13.43 -2.85 17.71
N ASP A 146 14.23 -1.79 17.79
CA ASP A 146 14.37 -0.82 16.71
C ASP A 146 15.24 -1.44 15.61
N CYS A 147 14.84 -1.27 14.36
CA CYS A 147 15.62 -1.73 13.22
C CYS A 147 15.64 -0.69 12.09
N ASP A 148 16.72 -0.70 11.32
CA ASP A 148 16.84 0.19 10.17
C ASP A 148 15.83 -0.20 9.08
N PRO A 149 15.28 0.79 8.35
CA PRO A 149 14.41 0.51 7.22
C PRO A 149 15.16 -0.24 6.12
N HIS A 150 14.61 -1.37 5.68
CA HIS A 150 15.04 -2.06 4.48
C HIS A 150 14.28 -1.49 3.26
N TYR A 151 15.01 -0.85 2.35
CA TYR A 151 14.47 -0.10 1.21
C TYR A 151 14.49 -0.84 -0.12
#